data_AF-A0A6N4V7I0-F1
#
_entry.id   AF-A0A6N4V7I0-F1
#
_cell.length_a   1.000
_cell.length_b   1.000
_cell.length_c   1.000
_cell.angle_alpha   90.00
_cell.angle_beta   90.00
_cell.angle_gamma   90.00
#
_symmetry.space_group_name_H-M   'P 1'
#
loop_
_entity.id
_entity.type
_entity.pdbx_description
1 polymer ?
#
loop_
_entity_poly.entity_id
_entity_poly.type
_entity_poly.pdbx_seq_one_letter_code
_entity_poly.pdbx_strand_id
1 'polypeptide(L)'
;MVNDARPQRVSYGPATFVAALVNILIVEVALWLTVPWIALAVFVVPLLVVDVVVAAILTSRSGTLAQVGRGMLIGLIAAPATLVVFLPGFFLAQALGLV
;
A
#
# COMPACT_ATOMS: atom_id res chain seq x y z
N MET A 1 -21.48 -29.14 -22.07
CA MET A 1 -20.30 -28.29 -21.84
C MET A 1 -20.16 -28.11 -20.34
N VAL A 2 -19.30 -28.90 -19.69
CA VAL A 2 -19.01 -28.74 -18.26
C VAL A 2 -18.13 -27.51 -18.13
N ASN A 3 -18.65 -26.49 -17.45
CA ASN A 3 -17.92 -25.26 -17.18
C ASN A 3 -17.01 -25.55 -15.97
N ASP A 4 -15.80 -26.04 -16.24
CA ASP A 4 -14.76 -26.28 -15.23
C ASP A 4 -14.22 -24.95 -14.69
N ALA A 5 -15.06 -24.19 -13.99
CA ALA A 5 -14.65 -23.05 -13.18
C ALA A 5 -13.90 -23.56 -11.95
N ARG A 6 -12.71 -24.15 -12.16
CA ARG A 6 -11.80 -24.43 -11.04
C ARG A 6 -11.51 -23.07 -10.39
N PRO A 7 -11.74 -22.89 -9.08
CA PRO A 7 -11.36 -21.65 -8.42
C PRO A 7 -9.87 -21.46 -8.67
N GLN A 8 -9.51 -20.38 -9.38
CA GLN A 8 -8.10 -20.01 -9.56
C GLN A 8 -7.51 -19.91 -8.16
N ARG A 9 -6.73 -20.92 -7.74
CA ARG A 9 -6.10 -20.90 -6.42
C ARG A 9 -5.25 -19.64 -6.39
N VAL A 10 -5.67 -18.70 -5.54
CA VAL A 10 -4.98 -17.45 -5.29
C VAL A 10 -3.64 -17.81 -4.66
N SER A 11 -2.62 -18.00 -5.50
CA SER A 11 -1.29 -18.37 -5.06
C SER A 11 -0.62 -17.13 -4.47
N TYR A 12 -0.55 -17.07 -3.14
CA TYR A 12 0.28 -16.13 -2.40
C TYR A 12 1.68 -16.77 -2.28
N GLY A 13 2.70 -16.08 -2.76
CA GLY A 13 4.07 -16.61 -2.81
C GLY A 13 5.09 -15.64 -2.22
N PRO A 14 6.38 -16.04 -2.16
CA PRO A 14 7.46 -15.17 -1.68
C PRO A 14 7.50 -13.81 -2.39
N ALA A 15 7.18 -13.78 -3.68
CA ALA A 15 7.12 -12.55 -4.47
C ALA A 15 6.04 -11.57 -3.95
N THR A 16 4.90 -12.06 -3.45
CA THR A 16 3.87 -11.21 -2.83
C THR A 16 4.40 -10.56 -1.56
N PHE A 17 5.11 -11.33 -0.73
CA PHE A 17 5.66 -10.80 0.52
C PHE A 17 6.73 -9.73 0.26
N VAL A 18 7.67 -10.00 -0.64
CA VAL A 18 8.72 -9.04 -1.00
C VAL A 18 8.10 -7.78 -1.61
N ALA A 19 7.14 -7.93 -2.52
CA ALA A 19 6.45 -6.79 -3.12
C ALA A 19 5.69 -5.96 -2.08
N ALA A 20 5.04 -6.59 -1.12
CA ALA A 20 4.39 -5.88 -0.02
C ALA A 20 5.42 -5.11 0.81
N LEU A 21 6.51 -5.75 1.22
CA LEU A 21 7.53 -5.13 2.06
C LEU A 21 8.16 -3.91 1.39
N VAL A 22 8.50 -4.03 0.11
CA VAL A 22 9.08 -2.95 -0.69
C VAL A 22 8.06 -1.81 -0.87
N ASN A 23 6.80 -2.14 -1.15
CA ASN A 23 5.77 -1.11 -1.31
C ASN A 23 5.53 -0.34 -0.01
N ILE A 24 5.46 -1.04 1.12
CA ILE A 24 5.36 -0.43 2.46
C ILE A 24 6.52 0.52 2.67
N LEU A 25 7.76 0.07 2.43
CA LEU A 25 8.94 0.89 2.65
C LEU A 25 8.90 2.19 1.83
N ILE A 26 8.56 2.11 0.54
CA ILE A 26 8.51 3.27 -0.35
C ILE A 26 7.42 4.24 0.10
N VAL A 27 6.21 3.73 0.37
CA VAL A 27 5.06 4.52 0.74
C VAL A 27 5.28 5.22 2.09
N GLU A 28 5.78 4.50 3.09
CA GLU A 28 6.06 5.05 4.42
C GLU A 28 7.17 6.12 4.36
N VAL A 29 8.27 5.85 3.66
CA VAL A 29 9.35 6.84 3.49
C VAL A 29 8.84 8.10 2.78
N ALA A 30 8.03 7.95 1.73
CA ALA A 30 7.45 9.09 1.03
C ALA A 30 6.47 9.88 1.93
N LEU A 31 5.68 9.19 2.75
CA LEU A 31 4.73 9.79 3.68
C LEU A 31 5.43 10.64 4.74
N TRP A 32 6.51 10.13 5.33
CA TRP A 32 7.26 10.86 6.36
C TRP A 32 8.14 11.98 5.79
N LEU A 33 8.70 11.82 4.59
CA LEU A 33 9.51 12.87 3.94
C LEU A 33 8.69 14.09 3.47
N THR A 34 7.39 13.91 3.25
CA THR A 34 6.50 14.96 2.76
C THR A 34 5.74 15.69 3.86
N VAL A 35 6.15 15.54 5.11
CA VAL A 35 5.76 16.43 6.21
C VAL A 35 6.50 17.76 6.01
N PRO A 36 5.81 18.91 5.79
CA PRO A 36 4.48 19.25 6.28
C PRO A 36 3.31 18.89 5.33
N TRP A 37 2.16 18.55 5.93
CA TRP A 37 0.92 17.96 5.37
C TRP A 37 0.45 18.42 3.97
N ILE A 38 0.80 19.63 3.53
CA ILE A 38 0.49 20.14 2.19
C ILE A 38 1.22 19.33 1.11
N ALA A 39 2.49 18.99 1.32
CA ALA A 39 3.24 18.18 0.37
C ALA A 39 2.74 16.73 0.33
N LEU A 40 2.27 16.20 1.47
CA LEU A 40 1.63 14.88 1.53
C LEU A 40 0.39 14.82 0.62
N ALA A 41 -0.51 15.79 0.70
CA ALA A 41 -1.72 15.82 -0.13
C ALA A 41 -1.41 15.99 -1.64
N VAL A 42 -0.39 16.80 -1.98
CA VAL A 42 -0.06 17.11 -3.38
C VAL A 42 0.79 16.02 -4.04
N PHE A 43 1.67 15.35 -3.30
CA PHE A 43 2.64 14.40 -3.87
C PHE A 43 2.33 12.94 -3.51
N VAL A 44 1.99 12.65 -2.25
CA VAL A 44 1.77 11.25 -1.81
C VAL A 44 0.43 10.73 -2.31
N VAL A 45 -0.64 11.54 -2.30
CA VAL A 45 -1.95 11.09 -2.79
C VAL A 45 -1.90 10.70 -4.27
N PRO A 46 -1.38 11.52 -5.21
CA PRO A 46 -1.26 11.09 -6.60
C PRO A 46 -0.35 9.87 -6.78
N LEU A 47 0.75 9.79 -6.01
CA LEU A 47 1.65 8.64 -6.03
C LEU A 47 0.94 7.35 -5.62
N LEU A 48 0.12 7.39 -4.57
CA LEU A 48 -0.71 6.25 -4.13
C LEU A 48 -1.76 5.88 -5.19
N VAL A 49 -2.37 6.86 -5.88
CA VAL A 49 -3.31 6.56 -6.98
C VAL A 49 -2.60 5.83 -8.11
N VAL A 50 -1.42 6.30 -8.52
CA VAL A 50 -0.62 5.62 -9.55
C VAL A 50 -0.24 4.22 -9.09
N ASP A 51 0.18 4.05 -7.84
CA ASP A 51 0.55 2.76 -7.28
C ASP A 51 -0.61 1.76 -7.28
N VAL A 52 -1.83 2.19 -6.91
CA VAL A 52 -3.05 1.38 -7.00
C VAL A 52 -3.30 0.92 -8.44
N VAL A 53 -3.18 1.84 -9.41
CA VAL A 53 -3.43 1.52 -10.83
C VAL A 53 -2.40 0.50 -11.31
N VAL A 54 -1.13 0.67 -10.98
CA VAL A 54 -0.05 -0.27 -11.31
C VAL A 54 -0.33 -1.63 -10.65
N ALA A 55 -0.65 -1.65 -9.36
CA ALA A 55 -0.94 -2.88 -8.62
C ALA A 55 -2.17 -3.62 -9.18
N ALA A 56 -3.21 -2.91 -9.61
CA ALA A 56 -4.38 -3.48 -10.26
C ALA A 56 -4.04 -4.11 -11.62
N ILE A 57 -3.23 -3.41 -12.44
CA ILE A 57 -2.75 -3.92 -13.74
C ILE A 57 -1.86 -5.16 -13.55
N LEU A 58 -0.99 -5.16 -12.54
CA LEU A 58 -0.15 -6.32 -12.25
C LEU A 58 -0.98 -7.51 -11.75
N THR A 59 -1.99 -7.25 -10.92
CA THR A 59 -2.91 -8.27 -10.42
C THR A 59 -3.74 -8.92 -11.52
N SER A 60 -4.04 -8.20 -12.61
CA SER A 60 -4.79 -8.76 -13.76
C SER A 60 -3.94 -9.65 -14.66
N ARG A 61 -2.62 -9.74 -14.44
CA ARG A 61 -1.72 -10.67 -15.14
C ARG A 61 -1.70 -12.03 -14.45
N SER A 62 -1.10 -13.03 -15.08
CA SER A 62 -0.94 -14.38 -14.51
C SER A 62 0.47 -14.61 -13.95
N GLY A 63 0.60 -15.53 -12.99
CA GLY A 63 1.89 -15.96 -12.44
C GLY A 63 2.49 -14.96 -11.45
N THR A 64 3.81 -14.77 -11.51
CA THR A 64 4.57 -13.95 -10.55
C THR A 64 4.14 -12.47 -10.57
N LEU A 65 3.74 -11.94 -11.72
CA LEU A 65 3.24 -10.56 -11.82
C LEU A 65 1.94 -10.35 -11.02
N ALA A 66 1.05 -11.34 -11.02
CA ALA A 66 -0.16 -11.34 -10.20
C ALA A 66 0.17 -11.33 -8.70
N GLN A 67 1.22 -12.07 -8.32
CA GLN A 67 1.70 -12.13 -6.94
C GLN A 67 2.27 -10.79 -6.49
N VAL A 68 3.03 -10.10 -7.34
CA VAL A 68 3.59 -8.78 -7.06
C VAL A 68 2.47 -7.74 -6.92
N GLY A 69 1.51 -7.71 -7.85
CA GLY A 69 0.37 -6.78 -7.77
C GLY A 69 -0.43 -6.92 -6.47
N ARG A 70 -0.66 -8.16 -6.03
CA ARG A 70 -1.31 -8.42 -4.72
C ARG A 70 -0.46 -7.94 -3.55
N GLY A 71 0.86 -8.10 -3.63
CA GLY A 71 1.78 -7.62 -2.60
C GLY A 71 1.73 -6.10 -2.49
N MET A 72 1.76 -5.40 -3.62
CA MET A 72 1.62 -3.94 -3.67
C MET A 72 0.31 -3.49 -3.04
N LEU A 73 -0.83 -4.12 -3.37
CA LEU A 73 -2.12 -3.80 -2.75
C LEU A 73 -2.12 -3.99 -1.22
N ILE A 74 -1.48 -5.05 -0.71
CA ILE A 74 -1.32 -5.25 0.73
C ILE A 74 -0.47 -4.13 1.32
N GLY A 75 0.64 -3.78 0.65
CA GLY A 75 1.52 -2.71 1.11
C GLY A 75 0.87 -1.33 1.10
N LEU A 76 -0.07 -1.09 0.19
CA LEU A 76 -0.83 0.16 0.12
C LEU A 76 -1.72 0.36 1.35
N ILE A 77 -2.17 -0.71 2.01
CA ILE A 77 -2.95 -0.63 3.26
C ILE A 77 -2.09 -0.08 4.41
N ALA A 78 -0.75 -0.18 4.33
CA ALA A 78 0.12 0.35 5.36
C ALA A 78 0.01 1.87 5.50
N ALA A 79 -0.05 2.63 4.40
CA ALA A 79 -0.20 4.09 4.46
C ALA A 79 -1.41 4.56 5.32
N PRO A 80 -2.65 4.15 5.03
CA PRO A 80 -3.79 4.52 5.87
C PRO A 80 -3.71 3.91 7.26
N ALA A 81 -3.17 2.69 7.42
CA ALA A 81 -3.01 2.08 8.73
C ALA A 81 -2.05 2.89 9.63
N THR A 82 -0.90 3.33 9.09
CA THR A 82 0.05 4.17 9.80
C THR A 82 -0.59 5.48 10.23
N LEU A 83 -1.33 6.15 9.33
CA LEU A 83 -2.05 7.37 9.69
C LEU A 83 -3.05 7.10 10.83
N VAL A 84 -3.85 6.04 10.75
CA VAL A 84 -4.83 5.68 11.80
C VAL A 84 -4.15 5.39 13.14
N VAL A 85 -2.97 4.76 13.15
CA VAL A 85 -2.25 4.40 14.38
C VAL A 85 -1.51 5.60 14.97
N PHE A 86 -0.85 6.42 14.15
CA PHE A 86 0.02 7.50 14.61
C PHE A 86 -0.68 8.85 14.79
N LEU A 87 -1.69 9.20 13.99
CA LEU A 87 -2.39 10.49 14.14
C LEU A 87 -2.99 10.69 15.53
N PRO A 88 -3.67 9.70 16.15
CA PRO A 88 -4.24 9.89 17.48
C PRO A 88 -3.19 10.23 18.54
N GLY A 89 -2.04 9.53 18.51
CA GLY A 89 -0.92 9.81 19.41
C GLY A 89 -0.29 11.18 19.13
N PHE A 90 -0.16 11.56 17.86
CA PHE A 90 0.34 12.87 17.46
C PHE A 90 -0.57 14.01 17.94
N PHE A 91 -1.88 13.90 17.74
CA PHE A 91 -2.84 14.89 18.24
C PHE A 91 -2.88 14.96 19.76
N LEU A 92 -2.72 13.83 20.45
CA LEU A 92 -2.61 13.81 21.90
C LEU A 92 -1.35 14.55 22.38
N ALA A 93 -0.20 14.31 21.74
CA ALA A 93 1.04 15.01 22.06
C ALA A 93 0.93 16.52 21.81
N GLN A 94 0.29 16.92 20.71
CA GLN A 94 0.02 18.33 20.39
C GLN A 94 -0.92 18.98 21.42
N ALA A 95 -1.99 18.28 21.84
CA ALA A 95 -2.90 18.76 22.87
C ALA A 95 -2.21 18.94 24.24
N LEU A 96 -1.17 18.16 24.50
CA LEU A 96 -0.33 18.25 25.70
C LEU A 96 0.83 19.26 25.56
N GLY A 97 1.01 19.87 24.39
CA GLY A 97 2.09 20.83 24.12
C GLY A 97 3.49 20.20 24.05
N LEU A 98 3.60 18.89 23.78
CA LEU A 98 4.89 18.22 23.58
C LEU A 98 5.48 18.45 22.18
N VAL A 99 4.64 18.82 21.21
CA VAL A 99 4.98 19.08 19.79
C VAL A 99 4.14 20.23 19.27
#